data_AF-A0A167WSY2-F1
#
_entry.id   AF-A0A167WSY2-F1
#
_cell.length_a   1.000
_cell.length_b   1.000
_cell.length_c   1.000
_cell.angle_alpha   90.00
_cell.angle_beta   90.00
_cell.angle_gamma   90.00
#
_symmetry.space_group_name_H-M   'P 1'
#
loop_
_entity.id
_entity.type
_entity.pdbx_description
1 polymer ?
#
loop_
_entity_poly.entity_id
_entity_poly.type
_entity_poly.pdbx_seq_one_letter_code
_entity_poly.pdbx_strand_id
1 'polypeptide(L)'
;MLDARAGLHDIGSAAVTQLGAEALLFARNDAQNWWAYKQLFGHLAGSEAVVHGMGRDSDLRWRLKMVAAQTPPVEDARRKWISASYSAWTQFYDDETAENVGDFEPVVFDRDSLEAPHYPLFINFDLGVRSLVLNNIEEKPEWTYVSGIFNDFFEKLEGRLFPSIEPEGDA
;
A
#
# COMPACT_ATOMS: atom_id res chain seq x y z
N MET A 1 1.64 7.68 12.72
CA MET A 1 2.07 6.41 12.10
C MET A 1 2.38 5.41 13.20
N LEU A 2 1.78 4.22 13.15
CA LEU A 2 2.02 3.14 14.10
C LEU A 2 2.90 2.09 13.42
N ASP A 3 4.05 1.72 14.02
CA ASP A 3 4.85 0.59 13.54
C ASP A 3 4.42 -0.68 14.28
N ALA A 4 3.74 -1.58 13.56
CA ALA A 4 3.23 -2.83 14.11
C ALA A 4 4.35 -3.80 14.57
N ARG A 5 5.61 -3.62 14.12
CA ARG A 5 6.75 -4.46 14.53
C ARG A 5 7.19 -4.23 15.97
N ALA A 6 6.74 -3.13 16.59
CA ALA A 6 7.06 -2.81 17.98
C ALA A 6 6.17 -3.56 19.01
N GLY A 7 5.47 -4.63 18.61
CA GLY A 7 4.59 -5.39 19.50
C GLY A 7 3.20 -4.78 19.72
N LEU A 8 2.82 -3.81 18.88
CA LEU A 8 1.51 -3.14 18.88
C LEU A 8 0.47 -3.89 18.03
N HIS A 9 0.56 -5.22 17.93
CA HIS A 9 -0.26 -6.01 17.00
C HIS A 9 -1.78 -5.83 17.21
N ASP A 10 -2.26 -5.78 18.45
CA ASP A 10 -3.69 -5.64 18.74
C ASP A 10 -4.20 -4.21 18.48
N ILE A 11 -3.41 -3.20 18.85
CA ILE A 11 -3.76 -1.78 18.65
C ILE A 11 -3.64 -1.40 17.17
N GLY A 12 -2.65 -1.94 16.46
CA GLY A 12 -2.46 -1.74 15.02
C GLY A 12 -3.56 -2.41 14.20
N SER A 13 -3.98 -3.62 14.58
CA SER A 13 -5.10 -4.32 13.94
C SER A 13 -6.41 -3.54 14.12
N ALA A 14 -6.72 -3.10 15.34
CA ALA A 14 -7.91 -2.29 15.62
C ALA A 14 -7.87 -0.92 14.93
N ALA A 15 -6.71 -0.27 14.83
CA ALA A 15 -6.60 1.02 14.15
C ALA A 15 -6.90 0.93 12.64
N VAL A 16 -6.45 -0.14 12.00
CA VAL A 16 -6.69 -0.37 10.57
C VAL A 16 -8.12 -0.85 10.31
N THR A 17 -8.63 -1.76 11.13
CA THR A 17 -9.96 -2.39 10.92
C THR A 17 -11.12 -1.55 11.48
N GLN A 18 -10.92 -0.79 12.57
CA GLN A 18 -11.99 -0.06 13.26
C GLN A 18 -11.87 1.47 13.17
N LEU A 19 -10.67 2.04 13.21
CA LEU A 19 -10.47 3.51 13.19
C LEU A 19 -10.35 4.09 11.78
N GLY A 20 -10.34 3.24 10.75
CA GLY A 20 -10.26 3.66 9.36
C GLY A 20 -8.96 4.36 8.96
N ALA A 21 -7.87 4.05 9.66
CA ALA A 21 -6.56 4.55 9.30
C ALA A 21 -6.04 3.89 8.01
N GLU A 22 -5.30 4.68 7.24
CA GLU A 22 -4.46 4.21 6.13
C GLU A 22 -3.32 3.32 6.66
N ALA A 23 -3.14 2.15 6.03
CA ALA A 23 -2.12 1.18 6.37
C ALA A 23 -1.16 0.96 5.20
N LEU A 24 0.11 1.27 5.43
CA LEU A 24 1.18 1.07 4.45
C LEU A 24 1.83 -0.30 4.66
N LEU A 25 1.76 -1.14 3.63
CA LEU A 25 2.28 -2.49 3.63
C LEU A 25 3.68 -2.51 2.99
N PHE A 26 4.71 -2.26 3.82
CA PHE A 26 6.11 -2.27 3.38
C PHE A 26 6.61 -3.70 3.14
N ALA A 27 7.05 -3.98 1.92
CA ALA A 27 7.59 -5.29 1.56
C ALA A 27 8.92 -5.17 0.80
N ARG A 28 9.69 -6.26 0.79
CA ARG A 28 10.72 -6.51 -0.22
C ARG A 28 10.18 -7.49 -1.25
N ASN A 29 10.80 -7.52 -2.43
CA ASN A 29 10.42 -8.45 -3.49
C ASN A 29 11.05 -9.84 -3.27
N ASP A 30 10.68 -10.52 -2.20
CA ASP A 30 11.17 -11.86 -1.87
C ASP A 30 10.03 -12.84 -1.56
N ALA A 31 10.32 -14.13 -1.69
CA ALA A 31 9.31 -15.18 -1.57
C ALA A 31 8.67 -15.24 -0.19
N GLN A 32 9.44 -14.92 0.87
CA GLN A 32 8.95 -14.93 2.25
C GLN A 32 7.93 -13.81 2.47
N ASN A 33 8.23 -12.59 2.01
CA ASN A 33 7.31 -11.46 2.07
C ASN A 33 6.00 -11.80 1.34
N TRP A 34 6.08 -12.32 0.11
CA TRP A 34 4.88 -12.62 -0.67
C TRP A 34 4.05 -13.77 -0.10
N TRP A 35 4.70 -14.80 0.44
CA TRP A 35 3.98 -15.86 1.16
C TRP A 35 3.22 -15.29 2.35
N ALA A 36 3.86 -14.44 3.17
CA ALA A 36 3.23 -13.83 4.33
C ALA A 36 2.05 -12.93 3.95
N TYR A 37 2.18 -12.10 2.92
CA TYR A 37 1.07 -11.26 2.44
C TYR A 37 -0.10 -12.08 1.90
N LYS A 38 0.15 -13.18 1.19
CA LYS A 38 -0.94 -14.09 0.76
C LYS A 38 -1.68 -14.70 1.95
N GLN A 39 -0.98 -15.06 3.03
CA GLN A 39 -1.64 -15.53 4.25
C GLN A 39 -2.47 -14.40 4.91
N LEU A 40 -1.90 -13.20 5.01
CA LEU A 40 -2.58 -12.03 5.57
C LEU A 40 -3.85 -11.71 4.78
N PHE A 41 -3.76 -11.58 3.45
CA PHE A 41 -4.91 -11.26 2.62
C PHE A 41 -5.96 -12.36 2.62
N GLY A 42 -5.56 -13.63 2.63
CA GLY A 42 -6.49 -14.75 2.79
C GLY A 42 -7.25 -14.69 4.13
N HIS A 43 -6.59 -14.27 5.20
CA HIS A 43 -7.24 -14.05 6.49
C HIS A 43 -8.17 -12.83 6.49
N LEU A 44 -7.71 -11.70 5.94
CA LEU A 44 -8.48 -10.45 5.90
C LEU A 44 -9.70 -10.54 4.97
N ALA A 45 -9.66 -11.37 3.93
CA ALA A 45 -10.79 -11.56 3.01
C ALA A 45 -12.08 -12.02 3.71
N GLY A 46 -11.96 -12.70 4.86
CA GLY A 46 -13.11 -13.11 5.68
C GLY A 46 -13.51 -12.11 6.77
N SER A 47 -12.90 -10.93 6.82
CA SER A 47 -13.21 -9.89 7.80
C SER A 47 -14.50 -9.15 7.45
N GLU A 48 -15.28 -8.74 8.46
CA GLU A 48 -16.45 -7.86 8.28
C GLU A 48 -16.10 -6.50 7.65
N ALA A 49 -14.82 -6.10 7.70
CA ALA A 49 -14.34 -4.88 7.07
C ALA A 49 -14.13 -5.01 5.55
N VAL A 50 -14.31 -6.19 4.98
CA VAL A 50 -14.25 -6.47 3.53
C VAL A 50 -15.67 -6.73 3.04
N VAL A 51 -16.15 -5.86 2.17
CA VAL A 51 -17.52 -5.86 1.66
C VAL A 51 -17.47 -6.12 0.16
N HIS A 52 -18.29 -7.05 -0.31
CA HIS A 52 -18.42 -7.33 -1.75
C HIS A 52 -18.70 -6.05 -2.56
N GLY A 53 -18.07 -5.94 -3.74
CA GLY A 53 -18.07 -4.75 -4.58
C GLY A 53 -17.16 -3.63 -4.08
N MET A 54 -16.31 -3.90 -3.10
CA MET A 54 -15.45 -2.91 -2.41
C MET A 54 -16.20 -1.69 -1.83
N GLY A 55 -17.52 -1.73 -1.65
CA GLY A 55 -18.33 -0.69 -0.97
C GLY A 55 -18.04 0.78 -1.35
N ARG A 56 -18.47 1.73 -0.51
CA ARG A 56 -18.04 3.15 -0.57
C ARG A 56 -17.04 3.42 0.54
N ASP A 57 -15.81 3.83 0.20
CA ASP A 57 -14.66 4.35 0.99
C ASP A 57 -14.28 3.69 2.34
N SER A 58 -15.12 2.83 2.91
CA SER A 58 -14.96 2.20 4.21
C SER A 58 -14.43 0.78 4.14
N ASP A 59 -14.42 0.16 2.96
CA ASP A 59 -13.84 -1.17 2.76
C ASP A 59 -12.34 -1.14 3.09
N LEU A 60 -11.90 -2.13 3.86
CA LEU A 60 -10.52 -2.26 4.31
C LEU A 60 -9.52 -2.19 3.15
N ARG A 61 -9.85 -2.77 1.99
CA ARG A 61 -8.97 -2.82 0.82
C ARG A 61 -8.64 -1.42 0.30
N TRP A 62 -9.54 -0.45 0.44
CA TRP A 62 -9.27 0.94 0.09
C TRP A 62 -8.27 1.61 1.01
N ARG A 63 -8.06 1.10 2.22
CA ARG A 63 -7.17 1.69 3.24
C ARG A 63 -5.79 1.04 3.28
N LEU A 64 -5.60 -0.06 2.56
CA LEU A 64 -4.30 -0.71 2.46
C LEU A 64 -3.59 -0.20 1.20
N LYS A 65 -2.30 0.14 1.33
CA LYS A 65 -1.48 0.48 0.16
C LYS A 65 -0.13 -0.23 0.22
N MET A 66 0.24 -0.88 -0.88
CA MET A 66 1.54 -1.54 -0.99
C MET A 66 2.67 -0.52 -1.11
N VAL A 67 3.79 -0.78 -0.40
CA VAL A 67 5.02 0.01 -0.52
C VAL A 67 6.18 -0.91 -0.86
N ALA A 68 6.78 -0.68 -2.02
CA ALA A 68 7.95 -1.38 -2.52
C ALA A 68 9.23 -0.80 -1.92
N ALA A 69 9.58 -1.29 -0.73
CA ALA A 69 10.76 -0.86 0.00
C ALA A 69 12.03 -1.42 -0.64
N GLN A 70 13.08 -0.58 -0.70
CA GLN A 70 14.41 -1.01 -1.14
C GLN A 70 14.40 -1.64 -2.54
N THR A 71 13.71 -1.01 -3.48
CA THR A 71 13.62 -1.48 -4.86
C THR A 71 14.85 -1.02 -5.64
N PRO A 72 15.64 -1.92 -6.26
CA PRO A 72 16.71 -1.50 -7.16
C PRO A 72 16.17 -0.51 -8.21
N PRO A 73 16.85 0.61 -8.49
CA PRO A 73 16.37 1.68 -9.37
C PRO A 73 16.49 1.29 -10.85
N VAL A 74 15.92 0.15 -11.22
CA VAL A 74 15.90 -0.40 -12.58
C VAL A 74 14.49 -0.90 -12.91
N GLU A 75 14.04 -0.66 -14.14
CA GLU A 75 12.67 -0.95 -14.57
C GLU A 75 12.26 -2.41 -14.41
N ASP A 76 13.19 -3.34 -14.61
CA ASP A 76 12.91 -4.77 -14.45
C ASP A 76 12.56 -5.15 -13.00
N ALA A 77 13.20 -4.51 -12.02
CA ALA A 77 12.88 -4.72 -10.61
C ALA A 77 11.48 -4.19 -10.29
N ARG A 78 11.10 -3.03 -10.83
CA ARG A 78 9.77 -2.45 -10.68
C ARG A 78 8.68 -3.34 -11.28
N ARG A 79 8.86 -3.82 -12.52
CA ARG A 79 7.90 -4.74 -13.17
C ARG A 79 7.71 -6.04 -12.39
N LYS A 80 8.79 -6.64 -11.88
CA LYS A 80 8.72 -7.85 -11.05
C LYS A 80 7.93 -7.58 -9.76
N TRP A 81 8.11 -6.41 -9.18
CA TRP A 81 7.38 -6.00 -7.97
C TRP A 81 5.89 -5.86 -8.24
N ILE A 82 5.52 -5.13 -9.30
CA ILE A 82 4.12 -4.94 -9.73
C ILE A 82 3.43 -6.29 -9.95
N SER A 83 4.08 -7.19 -10.70
CA SER A 83 3.54 -8.54 -10.97
C SER A 83 3.33 -9.37 -9.70
N ALA A 84 4.31 -9.38 -8.79
CA ALA A 84 4.21 -10.14 -7.56
C ALA A 84 3.16 -9.57 -6.59
N SER A 85 3.08 -8.24 -6.50
CA SER A 85 2.08 -7.53 -5.71
C SER A 85 0.67 -7.82 -6.21
N TYR A 86 0.44 -7.66 -7.52
CA TYR A 86 -0.83 -7.99 -8.15
C TYR A 86 -1.24 -9.44 -7.87
N SER A 87 -0.32 -10.40 -8.08
CA SER A 87 -0.59 -11.82 -7.80
C SER A 87 -0.93 -12.11 -6.35
N ALA A 88 -0.37 -11.38 -5.38
CA ALA A 88 -0.74 -11.53 -3.98
C ALA A 88 -2.13 -10.97 -3.69
N TRP A 89 -2.49 -9.87 -4.36
CA TRP A 89 -3.77 -9.17 -4.19
C TRP A 89 -4.94 -9.78 -4.94
N THR A 90 -4.73 -10.54 -6.03
CA THR A 90 -5.83 -11.12 -6.82
C THR A 90 -6.79 -11.95 -5.96
N GLN A 91 -6.27 -12.71 -4.98
CA GLN A 91 -7.08 -13.49 -4.03
C GLN A 91 -7.84 -12.65 -2.99
N PHE A 92 -7.59 -11.34 -2.94
CA PHE A 92 -8.22 -10.41 -2.01
C PHE A 92 -9.29 -9.53 -2.67
N TYR A 93 -9.26 -9.44 -4.01
CA TYR A 93 -10.35 -8.87 -4.78
C TYR A 93 -11.51 -9.85 -4.89
N ASP A 94 -12.68 -9.33 -5.27
CA ASP A 94 -13.86 -10.15 -5.46
C ASP A 94 -13.69 -11.03 -6.71
N ASP A 95 -14.24 -12.24 -6.66
CA ASP A 95 -14.23 -13.16 -7.79
C ASP A 95 -15.31 -12.76 -8.79
N GLU A 96 -14.91 -12.22 -9.95
CA GLU A 96 -15.81 -11.83 -11.05
C GLU A 96 -16.53 -13.02 -11.69
N THR A 97 -16.03 -14.23 -11.48
CA THR A 97 -16.58 -15.45 -12.07
C THR A 97 -17.59 -16.16 -11.16
N ALA A 98 -17.70 -15.71 -9.90
CA ALA A 98 -18.71 -16.21 -8.99
C ALA A 98 -20.10 -15.81 -9.52
N GLU A 99 -20.90 -16.80 -9.93
CA GLU A 99 -22.23 -16.60 -10.50
C GLU A 99 -23.09 -15.70 -9.58
N ASN A 100 -23.39 -14.47 -10.06
CA ASN A 100 -24.41 -13.54 -9.54
C ASN A 100 -24.72 -13.69 -8.04
N VAL A 101 -23.74 -13.41 -7.18
CA VAL A 101 -23.95 -13.35 -5.73
C VAL A 101 -24.51 -11.95 -5.35
N GLY A 102 -25.60 -11.53 -5.98
CA GLY A 102 -26.37 -10.32 -5.60
C GLY A 102 -26.22 -9.09 -6.50
N ASP A 103 -26.83 -7.97 -6.07
CA ASP A 103 -26.98 -6.70 -6.79
C ASP A 103 -25.71 -5.80 -6.78
N PHE A 104 -24.50 -6.37 -6.69
CA PHE A 104 -23.26 -5.59 -6.63
C PHE A 104 -22.38 -5.81 -7.86
N GLU A 105 -21.67 -4.76 -8.27
CA GLU A 105 -20.65 -4.83 -9.32
C GLU A 105 -19.28 -5.07 -8.66
N PRO A 106 -18.55 -6.15 -8.98
CA PRO A 106 -17.24 -6.41 -8.41
C PRO A 106 -16.25 -5.32 -8.84
N VAL A 107 -15.44 -4.85 -7.89
CA VAL A 107 -14.36 -3.91 -8.18
C VAL A 107 -13.07 -4.70 -8.35
N VAL A 108 -12.57 -4.71 -9.58
CA VAL A 108 -11.31 -5.35 -9.95
C VAL A 108 -10.44 -4.34 -10.67
N PHE A 109 -9.13 -4.48 -10.47
CA PHE A 109 -8.15 -3.60 -11.04
C PHE A 109 -7.24 -4.37 -11.98
N ASP A 110 -6.91 -3.74 -13.12
CA ASP A 110 -5.78 -4.19 -13.92
C ASP A 110 -4.48 -4.14 -13.11
N ARG A 111 -3.57 -5.05 -13.42
CA ARG A 111 -2.22 -5.15 -12.81
C ARG A 111 -1.48 -3.81 -12.77
N ASP A 112 -1.64 -3.00 -13.82
CA ASP A 112 -0.90 -1.75 -14.00
C ASP A 112 -1.73 -0.51 -13.61
N SER A 113 -2.88 -0.69 -12.94
CA SER A 113 -3.73 0.40 -12.47
C SER A 113 -3.07 1.14 -11.30
N LEU A 114 -2.68 2.40 -11.52
CA LEU A 114 -1.89 3.20 -10.57
C LEU A 114 -2.65 3.48 -9.26
N GLU A 115 -3.97 3.61 -9.35
CA GLU A 115 -4.86 3.88 -8.21
C GLU A 115 -5.12 2.63 -7.37
N ALA A 116 -4.84 1.45 -7.91
CA ALA A 116 -5.14 0.20 -7.24
C ALA A 116 -4.31 0.06 -5.93
N PRO A 117 -4.92 -0.48 -4.85
CA PRO A 117 -4.23 -0.77 -3.60
C PRO A 117 -2.97 -1.64 -3.76
N HIS A 118 -2.98 -2.54 -4.75
CA HIS A 118 -1.88 -3.44 -5.07
C HIS A 118 -0.72 -2.76 -5.82
N TYR A 119 -0.97 -1.65 -6.52
CA TYR A 119 0.07 -0.97 -7.26
C TYR A 119 0.99 -0.23 -6.27
N PRO A 120 2.29 -0.59 -6.21
CA PRO A 120 3.15 -0.16 -5.13
C PRO A 120 3.60 1.30 -5.27
N LEU A 121 3.77 1.95 -4.11
CA LEU A 121 4.59 3.14 -3.99
C LEU A 121 6.06 2.72 -3.89
N PHE A 122 6.96 3.29 -4.68
CA PHE A 122 8.36 2.82 -4.70
C PHE A 122 9.29 3.67 -3.85
N ILE A 123 10.15 2.98 -3.10
CA ILE A 123 11.33 3.56 -2.46
C ILE A 123 12.55 2.89 -3.07
N ASN A 124 13.43 3.69 -3.67
CA ASN A 124 14.62 3.16 -4.32
C ASN A 124 15.59 2.57 -3.28
N PHE A 125 16.33 1.55 -3.67
CA PHE A 125 17.40 0.99 -2.85
C PHE A 125 18.64 1.89 -2.94
N ASP A 126 19.13 2.31 -1.78
CA ASP A 126 20.44 2.94 -1.63
C ASP A 126 21.05 2.52 -0.29
N LEU A 127 22.34 2.15 -0.31
CA LEU A 127 23.05 1.69 0.89
C LEU A 127 23.29 2.82 1.90
N GLY A 128 23.44 4.06 1.42
CA GLY A 128 23.75 5.24 2.23
C GLY A 128 22.60 5.66 3.15
N VAL A 129 21.36 5.23 2.88
CA VAL A 129 20.19 5.50 3.75
C VAL A 129 20.42 5.07 5.19
N ARG A 130 21.14 3.96 5.40
CA ARG A 130 21.43 3.44 6.75
C ARG A 130 22.38 4.32 7.56
N SER A 131 23.14 5.17 6.89
CA SER A 131 24.16 6.04 7.48
C SER A 131 23.66 7.48 7.64
N LEU A 132 22.40 7.76 7.31
CA LEU A 132 21.85 9.11 7.40
C LEU A 132 21.75 9.56 8.86
N VAL A 133 22.27 10.76 9.12
CA VAL A 133 22.15 11.45 10.41
C VAL A 133 21.09 12.53 10.26
N LEU A 134 19.94 12.33 10.89
CA LEU A 134 18.79 13.24 10.75
C LEU A 134 18.61 14.19 11.95
N ASN A 135 19.25 13.89 13.08
CA ASN A 135 19.16 14.65 14.32
C ASN A 135 20.28 15.70 14.48
N ASN A 136 21.31 15.69 13.64
CA ASN A 136 22.34 16.73 13.58
C ASN A 136 22.18 17.53 12.29
N ILE A 137 21.91 18.84 12.39
CA ILE A 137 21.69 19.70 11.22
C ILE A 137 22.92 19.83 10.31
N GLU A 138 24.13 19.72 10.88
CA GLU A 138 25.39 19.84 10.13
C GLU A 138 25.71 18.57 9.31
N GLU A 139 25.14 17.43 9.69
CA GLU A 139 25.35 16.13 9.05
C GLU A 139 24.13 15.66 8.23
N LYS A 140 23.09 16.50 8.13
CA LYS A 140 21.89 16.16 7.36
C LYS A 140 22.26 15.95 5.89
N PRO A 141 21.71 14.90 5.25
CA PRO A 141 21.88 14.74 3.81
C PRO A 141 21.23 15.90 3.06
N GLU A 142 21.80 16.22 1.91
CA GLU A 142 21.16 17.10 0.93
C GLU A 142 19.78 16.56 0.55
N TRP A 143 18.80 17.47 0.41
CA TRP A 143 17.44 17.07 0.07
C TRP A 143 17.37 16.33 -1.26
N THR A 144 18.24 16.67 -2.23
CA THR A 144 18.30 16.00 -3.53
C THR A 144 18.67 14.52 -3.44
N TYR A 145 19.48 14.13 -2.44
CA TYR A 145 19.78 12.74 -2.16
C TYR A 145 18.55 12.01 -1.60
N VAL A 146 17.87 12.63 -0.63
CA VAL A 146 16.64 12.08 -0.03
C VAL A 146 15.54 11.94 -1.08
N SER A 147 15.30 12.96 -1.90
CA SER A 147 14.29 12.93 -2.95
C SER A 147 14.63 11.88 -4.03
N GLY A 148 15.91 11.72 -4.40
CA GLY A 148 16.33 10.67 -5.34
C GLY A 148 15.92 9.24 -4.91
N ILE A 149 15.70 9.04 -3.61
CA ILE A 149 15.35 7.74 -3.02
C ILE A 149 13.84 7.62 -2.74
N PHE A 150 13.23 8.67 -2.19
CA PHE A 150 11.89 8.62 -1.60
C PHE A 150 10.81 9.41 -2.37
N ASN A 151 11.15 10.16 -3.42
CA ASN A 151 10.20 11.09 -4.05
C ASN A 151 8.91 10.42 -4.54
N ASP A 152 9.01 9.30 -5.26
CA ASP A 152 7.84 8.54 -5.74
C ASP A 152 6.91 8.10 -4.60
N PHE A 153 7.50 7.75 -3.44
CA PHE A 153 6.74 7.40 -2.25
C PHE A 153 6.09 8.63 -1.61
N PHE A 154 6.83 9.73 -1.42
CA PHE A 154 6.31 10.92 -0.77
C PHE A 154 5.19 11.59 -1.58
N GLU A 155 5.40 11.84 -2.87
CA GLU A 155 4.41 12.53 -3.72
C GLU A 155 3.08 11.77 -3.77
N LYS A 156 3.15 10.45 -3.99
CA LYS A 156 1.94 9.61 -4.08
C LYS A 156 1.28 9.41 -2.72
N LEU A 157 2.05 9.32 -1.64
CA LEU A 157 1.48 9.21 -0.30
C LEU A 157 0.81 10.52 0.13
N GLU A 158 1.40 11.67 -0.18
CA GLU A 158 0.83 12.98 0.09
C GLU A 158 -0.52 13.14 -0.60
N GLY A 159 -0.60 12.87 -1.91
CA GLY A 159 -1.86 12.94 -2.66
C GLY A 159 -2.94 12.00 -2.13
N ARG A 160 -2.53 10.87 -1.53
CA ARG A 160 -3.45 9.91 -0.92
C ARG A 160 -3.94 10.33 0.47
N LEU A 161 -3.05 10.86 1.32
CA LEU A 161 -3.38 11.24 2.69
C LEU A 161 -4.07 12.60 2.79
N PHE A 162 -3.77 13.49 1.85
CA PHE A 162 -4.26 14.85 1.81
C PHE A 162 -4.81 15.17 0.42
N PRO A 163 -5.88 14.47 -0.03
CA PRO A 163 -6.50 14.77 -1.30
C PRO A 163 -6.94 16.23 -1.29
N SER A 164 -6.63 16.96 -2.36
CA SER A 164 -7.10 18.34 -2.54
C SER A 164 -8.61 18.34 -2.39
N ILE A 165 -9.13 19.04 -1.37
CA ILE A 165 -10.56 19.27 -1.25
C ILE A 165 -10.91 20.22 -2.40
N GLU A 166 -11.45 19.69 -3.50
CA GLU A 166 -12.14 20.55 -4.45
C GLU A 166 -13.29 21.21 -3.67
N PRO A 167 -13.42 22.55 -3.72
CA PRO A 167 -14.59 23.19 -3.11
C PRO A 167 -15.82 22.58 -3.78
N GLU A 168 -16.73 22.03 -2.98
CA GLU A 168 -18.05 21.60 -3.46
C GLU A 168 -18.60 22.75 -4.31
N GLY A 169 -18.72 22.50 -5.62
CA GLY A 169 -19.32 23.46 -6.52
C GLY A 169 -20.75 23.70 -6.04
N ASP A 170 -21.05 24.95 -5.67
CA ASP A 170 -22.41 25.43 -5.47
C ASP A 170 -23.25 25.02 -6.68
N ALA A 171 -24.20 24.10 -6.45
CA ALA A 171 -25.27 23.74 -7.38
C ALA A 171 -26.61 24.30 -6.88
#